data_AF-A0A7C2AN14-F1
#
_entry.id   AF-A0A7C2AN14-F1
#
_cell.length_a   1.000
_cell.length_b   1.000
_cell.length_c   1.000
_cell.angle_alpha   90.00
_cell.angle_beta   90.00
_cell.angle_gamma   90.00
#
_symmetry.space_group_name_H-M   'P 1'
#
loop_
_entity.id
_entity.type
_entity.pdbx_description
1 polymer ?
#
loop_
_entity_poly.entity_id
_entity_poly.type
_entity_poly.pdbx_seq_one_letter_code
_entity_poly.pdbx_strand_id
1 'polypeptide(L)'
;MDAFTHTSPTATPANAFAGTRTMTAPPPAAERIYNVLFICSGNDERSLIAEALLNFVGGGKFWAYSAGPAPAVEADSRAIDVLHEARIPCGGLWPKSWDRFLKITAPRMDLVVSLCPYVPYSVIPSFPGNPDVAFWPVKVPNFHDRPAVDHHAAFNRTLREIEDRVIRLNSAGILGSAAADYNKSLLSPSTGTAITARKKVAPSHPHSDTLAA
;
A
#
# COMPACT_ATOMS: atom_id res chain seq x y z
N MET A 1 -53.49 83.56 -7.12
CA MET A 1 -52.33 82.89 -6.50
C MET A 1 -52.74 81.43 -6.43
N ASP A 2 -52.42 80.67 -7.48
CA ASP A 2 -53.21 79.50 -7.86
C ASP A 2 -52.41 78.21 -7.64
N ALA A 3 -53.06 77.30 -6.89
CA ALA A 3 -53.42 75.94 -7.28
C ALA A 3 -52.36 74.88 -7.73
N PHE A 4 -52.31 73.82 -6.90
CA PHE A 4 -52.50 72.38 -7.22
C PHE A 4 -51.38 71.47 -7.80
N THR A 5 -51.18 70.40 -7.02
CA THR A 5 -50.68 69.01 -7.22
C THR A 5 -50.52 68.44 -8.64
N HIS A 6 -49.48 67.58 -8.84
CA HIS A 6 -49.64 66.13 -9.13
C HIS A 6 -48.31 65.32 -9.25
N THR A 7 -48.26 64.19 -8.54
CA THR A 7 -47.69 62.84 -8.85
C THR A 7 -46.22 62.56 -9.23
N SER A 8 -45.64 61.61 -8.46
CA SER A 8 -44.46 60.71 -8.62
C SER A 8 -44.49 59.83 -9.92
N PRO A 9 -43.59 58.83 -10.22
CA PRO A 9 -42.57 58.15 -9.37
C PRO A 9 -41.27 57.56 -10.04
N THR A 10 -40.48 56.87 -9.20
CA THR A 10 -39.65 55.66 -9.48
C THR A 10 -38.25 55.79 -10.10
N ALA A 11 -37.22 55.41 -9.32
CA ALA A 11 -35.95 54.94 -9.86
C ALA A 11 -35.23 53.95 -8.91
N THR A 12 -35.35 52.65 -9.19
CA THR A 12 -34.29 51.61 -9.05
C THR A 12 -34.64 50.48 -10.03
N PRO A 13 -33.69 49.80 -10.72
CA PRO A 13 -32.87 48.72 -10.13
C PRO A 13 -31.36 48.89 -10.42
N ALA A 14 -30.46 48.62 -9.47
CA ALA A 14 -29.85 47.30 -9.19
C ALA A 14 -29.12 46.70 -10.42
N ASN A 15 -27.81 46.94 -10.45
CA ASN A 15 -26.85 46.38 -11.40
C ASN A 15 -26.58 44.90 -11.02
N ALA A 16 -27.06 43.95 -11.82
CA ALA A 16 -26.78 42.52 -11.63
C ALA A 16 -26.05 41.98 -12.86
N PHE A 17 -24.71 42.04 -12.83
CA PHE A 17 -23.86 41.35 -13.80
C PHE A 17 -23.81 39.87 -13.41
N ALA A 18 -24.76 39.09 -13.91
CA ALA A 18 -24.75 37.63 -13.84
C ALA A 18 -23.74 37.08 -14.85
N GLY A 19 -22.45 37.12 -14.50
CA GLY A 19 -21.44 36.33 -15.18
C GLY A 19 -21.57 34.87 -14.73
N THR A 20 -22.08 34.00 -15.60
CA THR A 20 -22.01 32.55 -15.45
C THR A 20 -20.55 32.12 -15.38
N ARG A 21 -19.99 32.02 -14.18
CA ARG A 21 -18.76 31.29 -13.93
C ARG A 21 -19.08 29.82 -14.13
N THR A 22 -18.74 29.29 -15.29
CA THR A 22 -18.56 27.86 -15.49
C THR A 22 -17.52 27.41 -14.47
N MET A 23 -17.96 26.75 -13.39
CA MET A 23 -17.06 26.06 -12.48
C MET A 23 -16.54 24.86 -13.26
N THR A 24 -15.40 25.04 -13.93
CA THR A 24 -14.61 23.93 -14.44
C THR A 24 -14.34 23.00 -13.25
N ALA A 25 -14.77 21.75 -13.37
CA ALA A 25 -14.48 20.72 -12.37
C ALA A 25 -12.96 20.73 -12.09
N PRO A 26 -12.55 20.58 -10.81
CA PRO A 26 -11.13 20.49 -10.50
C PRO A 26 -10.49 19.39 -11.36
N PRO A 27 -9.26 19.59 -11.85
CA PRO A 27 -8.54 18.55 -12.58
C PRO A 27 -8.57 17.26 -11.74
N PRO A 28 -8.72 16.07 -12.36
CA PRO A 28 -8.69 14.81 -11.63
C PRO A 28 -7.45 14.83 -10.73
N ALA A 29 -7.67 14.67 -9.43
CA ALA A 29 -6.60 14.75 -8.44
C ALA A 29 -5.45 13.86 -8.91
N ALA A 30 -4.25 14.43 -9.05
CA ALA A 30 -3.05 13.65 -9.35
C ALA A 30 -3.06 12.41 -8.46
N GLU A 31 -2.97 11.22 -9.06
CA GLU A 31 -3.16 9.95 -8.37
C GLU A 31 -2.16 9.89 -7.20
N ARG A 32 -2.67 10.10 -5.98
CA ARG A 32 -1.83 10.29 -4.79
C ARG A 32 -1.18 8.95 -4.47
N ILE A 33 0.15 8.93 -4.39
CA ILE A 33 0.89 7.75 -3.91
C ILE A 33 0.73 7.67 -2.39
N TYR A 34 0.29 6.50 -1.90
CA TYR A 34 0.12 6.24 -0.47
C TYR A 34 1.35 5.58 0.13
N ASN A 35 1.86 6.11 1.24
CA ASN A 35 2.99 5.52 1.95
C ASN A 35 2.50 4.49 2.97
N VAL A 36 3.01 3.26 2.89
CA VAL A 36 2.63 2.16 3.79
C VAL A 36 3.85 1.67 4.56
N LEU A 37 3.77 1.58 5.90
CA LEU A 37 4.83 1.08 6.75
C LEU A 37 4.48 -0.30 7.33
N PHE A 38 5.24 -1.32 6.96
CA PHE A 38 5.14 -2.66 7.53
C PHE A 38 6.05 -2.82 8.75
N ILE A 39 5.48 -3.25 9.88
CA ILE A 39 6.21 -3.44 11.13
C ILE A 39 6.33 -4.93 11.45
N CYS A 40 7.55 -5.38 11.72
CA CYS A 40 7.80 -6.61 12.47
C CYS A 40 8.95 -6.40 13.46
N SER A 41 9.06 -7.25 14.49
CA SER A 41 10.01 -7.04 15.59
C SER A 41 11.45 -6.77 15.12
N GLY A 42 12.01 -7.68 14.32
CA GLY A 42 13.39 -7.64 13.82
C GLY A 42 13.59 -6.94 12.48
N ASN A 43 12.53 -6.61 11.74
CA ASN A 43 12.61 -6.10 10.36
C ASN A 43 13.57 -6.87 9.42
N ASP A 44 13.60 -8.19 9.56
CA ASP A 44 14.52 -9.11 8.90
C ASP A 44 13.81 -10.10 7.96
N GLU A 45 12.53 -10.37 8.19
CA GLU A 45 11.75 -11.33 7.42
C GLU A 45 10.45 -10.73 6.87
N ARG A 46 9.31 -10.97 7.55
CA ARG A 46 7.94 -10.69 7.08
C ARG A 46 7.72 -9.26 6.58
N SER A 47 8.26 -8.27 7.28
CA SER A 47 8.08 -6.87 6.89
C SER A 47 8.91 -6.50 5.66
N LEU A 48 10.08 -7.10 5.44
CA LEU A 48 10.85 -6.95 4.19
C LEU A 48 10.13 -7.63 3.02
N ILE A 49 9.57 -8.83 3.25
CA ILE A 49 8.75 -9.53 2.26
C ILE A 49 7.54 -8.67 1.86
N ALA A 50 6.85 -8.08 2.82
CA ALA A 50 5.70 -7.21 2.57
C ALA A 50 6.06 -5.91 1.86
N GLU A 51 7.18 -5.26 2.22
CA GLU A 51 7.71 -4.08 1.53
C GLU A 51 7.96 -4.38 0.05
N ALA A 52 8.68 -5.46 -0.24
CA ALA A 52 9.01 -5.86 -1.60
C ALA A 52 7.77 -6.18 -2.43
N LEU A 53 6.84 -6.96 -1.86
CA LEU A 53 5.59 -7.34 -2.52
C LEU A 53 4.73 -6.13 -2.88
N LEU A 54 4.47 -5.23 -1.92
CA LEU A 54 3.60 -4.08 -2.17
C LEU A 54 4.23 -3.10 -3.16
N ASN A 55 5.55 -2.89 -3.11
CA ASN A 55 6.24 -2.09 -4.11
C ASN A 55 6.19 -2.73 -5.51
N PHE A 56 6.20 -4.06 -5.60
CA PHE A 56 6.11 -4.77 -6.86
C PHE A 56 4.69 -4.76 -7.46
N VAL A 57 3.66 -5.07 -6.68
CA VAL A 57 2.29 -5.19 -7.19
C VAL A 57 1.47 -3.91 -7.10
N GLY A 58 1.90 -2.94 -6.30
CA GLY A 58 1.18 -1.69 -6.03
C GLY A 58 1.06 -0.76 -7.23
N GLY A 59 1.82 -0.99 -8.31
CA GLY A 59 1.59 -0.35 -9.61
C GLY A 59 1.62 1.17 -9.59
N GLY A 60 2.43 1.78 -8.71
CA GLY A 60 2.54 3.23 -8.56
C GLY A 60 1.51 3.87 -7.61
N LYS A 61 0.55 3.11 -7.08
CA LYS A 61 -0.44 3.61 -6.09
C LYS A 61 0.12 3.66 -4.68
N PHE A 62 1.09 2.80 -4.39
CA PHE A 62 1.68 2.65 -3.06
C PHE A 62 3.18 2.79 -3.11
N TRP A 63 3.74 3.35 -2.04
CA TRP A 63 5.14 3.24 -1.72
C TRP A 63 5.28 2.58 -0.35
N ALA A 64 5.83 1.38 -0.35
CA ALA A 64 5.99 0.58 0.85
C ALA A 64 7.36 0.81 1.50
N TYR A 65 7.34 0.82 2.81
CA TYR A 65 8.49 0.82 3.70
C TYR A 65 8.31 -0.28 4.74
N SER A 66 9.40 -0.67 5.38
CA SER A 66 9.37 -1.55 6.54
C SER A 66 10.29 -1.08 7.65
N ALA A 67 9.96 -1.46 8.88
CA ALA A 67 10.74 -1.15 10.07
C ALA A 67 10.44 -2.12 11.23
N GLY A 68 11.25 -2.02 12.28
CA GLY A 68 11.02 -2.74 13.53
C GLY A 68 11.41 -1.94 14.77
N PRO A 69 10.85 -2.27 15.95
CA PRO A 69 11.28 -1.70 17.23
C PRO A 69 12.69 -2.13 17.64
N ALA A 70 13.13 -3.32 17.22
CA ALA A 70 14.43 -3.88 17.53
C ALA A 70 15.02 -4.51 16.26
N PRO A 71 15.48 -3.70 15.29
CA PRO A 71 15.94 -4.21 14.00
C PRO A 71 17.13 -5.16 14.18
N ALA A 72 17.13 -6.24 13.41
CA ALA A 72 18.24 -7.17 13.30
C ALA A 72 19.45 -6.50 12.63
N VAL A 73 20.62 -7.14 12.73
CA VAL A 73 21.84 -6.63 12.09
C VAL A 73 21.75 -6.76 10.57
N GLU A 74 21.19 -7.87 10.08
CA GLU A 74 21.08 -8.20 8.66
C GLU A 74 19.70 -8.79 8.34
N ALA A 75 19.31 -8.71 7.06
CA ALA A 75 18.11 -9.36 6.59
C ALA A 75 18.27 -10.89 6.65
N ASP A 76 17.19 -11.62 6.93
CA ASP A 76 17.23 -13.08 6.88
C ASP A 76 17.40 -13.52 5.42
N SER A 77 18.47 -14.26 5.13
CA SER A 77 18.78 -14.70 3.76
C SER A 77 17.63 -15.48 3.14
N ARG A 78 16.89 -16.27 3.92
CA ARG A 78 15.76 -17.08 3.43
C ARG A 78 14.58 -16.21 3.01
N ALA A 79 14.38 -15.06 3.65
CA ALA A 79 13.37 -14.08 3.24
C ALA A 79 13.72 -13.46 1.88
N ILE A 80 15.01 -13.19 1.67
CA ILE A 80 15.54 -12.67 0.40
C ILE A 80 15.47 -13.73 -0.70
N ASP A 81 15.82 -14.98 -0.38
CA ASP A 81 15.78 -16.12 -1.31
C ASP A 81 14.37 -16.36 -1.86
N VAL A 82 13.33 -16.38 -1.01
CA VAL A 82 11.95 -16.58 -1.51
C VAL A 82 11.46 -15.43 -2.39
N LEU A 83 11.91 -14.19 -2.14
CA LEU A 83 11.62 -13.07 -3.03
C LEU A 83 12.32 -13.24 -4.39
N HIS A 84 13.57 -13.68 -4.40
CA HIS A 84 14.30 -13.99 -5.62
C HIS A 84 13.67 -15.12 -6.43
N GLU A 85 13.29 -16.22 -5.78
CA GLU A 85 12.62 -17.36 -6.41
C GLU A 85 11.28 -16.94 -7.04
N ALA A 86 10.53 -16.09 -6.35
CA ALA A 86 9.29 -15.50 -6.84
C ALA A 86 9.50 -14.39 -7.90
N ARG A 87 10.76 -14.05 -8.22
CA ARG A 87 11.16 -12.99 -9.16
C ARG A 87 10.65 -11.60 -8.75
N ILE A 88 10.55 -11.35 -7.45
CA ILE A 88 10.17 -10.07 -6.88
C ILE A 88 11.46 -9.25 -6.66
N PRO A 89 11.53 -7.99 -7.13
CA PRO A 89 12.67 -7.12 -6.86
C PRO A 89 12.83 -6.89 -5.35
N CYS A 90 14.01 -7.25 -4.82
CA CYS A 90 14.36 -7.15 -3.39
C CYS A 90 15.61 -6.30 -3.14
N GLY A 91 16.07 -5.55 -4.14
CA GLY A 91 17.23 -4.66 -4.02
C GLY A 91 16.99 -3.55 -3.01
N GLY A 92 17.96 -3.31 -2.13
CA GLY A 92 17.91 -2.23 -1.15
C GLY A 92 17.05 -2.52 0.10
N LEU A 93 16.59 -3.77 0.28
CA LEU A 93 15.98 -4.21 1.53
C LEU A 93 17.06 -4.35 2.61
N TRP A 94 16.79 -3.80 3.79
CA TRP A 94 17.66 -3.92 4.96
C TRP A 94 16.86 -3.65 6.25
N PRO A 95 17.22 -4.25 7.39
CA PRO A 95 16.54 -4.02 8.66
C PRO A 95 16.79 -2.61 9.21
N LYS A 96 15.74 -1.88 9.56
CA LYS A 96 15.82 -0.50 10.04
C LYS A 96 14.88 -0.23 11.22
N SER A 97 15.31 0.65 12.13
CA SER A 97 14.48 1.08 13.27
C SER A 97 13.31 1.95 12.78
N TRP A 98 12.15 1.76 13.40
CA TRP A 98 10.99 2.62 13.18
C TRP A 98 11.20 4.09 13.61
N ASP A 99 12.23 4.37 14.41
CA ASP A 99 12.55 5.73 14.87
C ASP A 99 12.93 6.63 13.70
N ARG A 100 13.43 6.02 12.61
CA ARG A 100 13.69 6.71 11.36
C ARG A 100 12.43 7.36 10.78
N PHE A 101 11.27 6.74 10.98
CA PHE A 101 9.98 7.19 10.46
C PHE A 101 9.22 8.12 11.41
N LEU A 102 9.73 8.33 12.63
CA LEU A 102 9.22 9.33 13.57
C LEU A 102 9.79 10.73 13.34
N LYS A 103 10.86 10.84 12.56
CA LYS A 103 11.51 12.13 12.27
C LYS A 103 10.59 13.01 11.41
N ILE A 104 10.63 14.32 11.64
CA ILE A 104 9.86 15.31 10.87
C ILE A 104 10.20 15.26 9.37
N THR A 105 11.45 14.89 9.04
CA THR A 105 11.93 14.76 7.67
C THR A 105 11.64 13.41 7.04
N ALA A 106 11.06 12.47 7.79
CA ALA A 106 10.69 11.16 7.25
C ALA A 106 9.49 11.27 6.31
N PRO A 107 9.34 10.33 5.36
CA PRO A 107 8.11 10.23 4.60
C PRO A 107 6.91 10.10 5.54
N ARG A 108 5.83 10.82 5.25
CA ARG A 108 4.59 10.71 6.04
C ARG A 108 3.88 9.42 5.67
N MET A 109 3.60 8.58 6.65
CA MET A 109 2.86 7.34 6.44
C MET A 109 1.37 7.63 6.35
N ASP A 110 0.68 6.92 5.45
CA ASP A 110 -0.78 6.91 5.34
C ASP A 110 -1.37 5.69 6.06
N LEU A 111 -0.64 4.57 6.04
CA LEU A 111 -1.03 3.31 6.65
C LEU A 111 0.16 2.65 7.35
N VAL A 112 -0.06 2.16 8.56
CA VAL A 112 0.90 1.34 9.31
C VAL A 112 0.31 -0.04 9.52
N VAL A 113 1.04 -1.09 9.13
CA VAL A 113 0.60 -2.47 9.21
C VAL A 113 1.52 -3.27 10.12
N SER A 114 1.03 -3.73 11.26
CA SER A 114 1.78 -4.65 12.12
C SER A 114 1.58 -6.10 11.66
N LEU A 115 2.68 -6.78 11.32
CA LEU A 115 2.69 -8.19 10.87
C LEU A 115 2.98 -9.16 12.02
N CYS A 116 3.46 -8.65 13.15
CA CYS A 116 3.88 -9.46 14.28
C CYS A 116 2.73 -9.59 15.29
N PRO A 117 2.35 -10.81 15.71
CA PRO A 117 1.36 -10.98 16.78
C PRO A 117 1.87 -10.48 18.13
N TYR A 118 3.19 -10.27 18.27
CA TYR A 118 3.86 -9.89 19.52
C TYR A 118 4.21 -8.40 19.62
N VAL A 119 3.92 -7.59 18.60
CA VAL A 119 4.04 -6.13 18.68
C VAL A 119 2.64 -5.59 18.96
N PRO A 120 2.23 -5.42 20.23
CA PRO A 120 0.91 -4.93 20.56
C PRO A 120 0.74 -3.49 20.07
N TYR A 121 -0.51 -3.10 19.79
CA TYR A 121 -0.84 -1.72 19.42
C TYR A 121 -0.25 -0.69 20.40
N SER A 122 -0.24 -1.03 21.69
CA SER A 122 0.24 -0.16 22.77
C SER A 122 1.72 0.24 22.67
N VAL A 123 2.55 -0.51 21.92
CA VAL A 123 3.97 -0.14 21.75
C VAL A 123 4.22 0.62 20.45
N ILE A 124 3.27 0.64 19.51
CA ILE A 124 3.43 1.35 18.25
C ILE A 124 3.38 2.86 18.55
N PRO A 125 4.45 3.62 18.23
CA PRO A 125 4.49 5.05 18.50
C PRO A 125 3.50 5.80 17.60
N SER A 126 3.06 6.96 18.05
CA SER A 126 2.28 7.88 17.21
C SER A 126 3.15 8.41 16.08
N PHE A 127 2.92 7.93 14.85
CA PHE A 127 3.63 8.42 13.67
C PHE A 127 3.13 9.80 13.24
N PRO A 128 4.02 10.67 12.73
CA PRO A 128 3.62 11.95 12.17
C PRO A 128 2.56 11.79 11.07
N GLY A 129 1.48 12.56 11.17
CA GLY A 129 0.36 12.50 10.22
C GLY A 129 -0.81 11.62 10.64
N ASN A 130 -0.72 10.93 11.78
CA ASN A 130 -1.78 10.06 12.33
C ASN A 130 -2.27 9.03 11.28
N PRO A 131 -1.40 8.14 10.79
CA PRO A 131 -1.79 7.11 9.83
C PRO A 131 -2.83 6.17 10.40
N ASP A 132 -3.60 5.54 9.52
CA ASP A 132 -4.42 4.40 9.88
C ASP A 132 -3.52 3.23 10.31
N VAL A 133 -3.98 2.41 11.27
CA VAL A 133 -3.23 1.26 11.77
C VAL A 133 -4.01 -0.04 11.56
N ALA A 134 -3.38 -1.01 10.91
CA ALA A 134 -3.93 -2.34 10.64
C ALA A 134 -3.08 -3.46 11.25
N PHE A 135 -3.73 -4.58 11.58
CA PHE A 135 -3.08 -5.75 12.18
C PHE A 135 -3.25 -6.97 11.30
N TRP A 136 -2.14 -7.43 10.73
CA TRP A 136 -2.10 -8.58 9.85
C TRP A 136 -1.19 -9.63 10.48
N PRO A 137 -1.60 -10.32 11.56
CA PRO A 137 -0.75 -11.31 12.20
C PRO A 137 -0.38 -12.38 11.17
N VAL A 138 0.91 -12.50 10.86
CA VAL A 138 1.46 -13.55 10.01
C VAL A 138 2.36 -14.41 10.89
N LYS A 139 2.12 -15.73 10.87
CA LYS A 139 2.94 -16.67 11.65
C LYS A 139 4.40 -16.55 11.22
N VAL A 140 5.31 -16.57 12.21
CA VAL A 140 6.75 -16.53 11.93
C VAL A 140 7.11 -17.80 11.14
N PRO A 141 7.77 -17.68 9.97
CA PRO A 141 8.25 -18.85 9.23
C PRO A 141 9.38 -19.58 9.98
N ASN A 142 10.04 -18.86 10.88
CA ASN A 142 11.27 -19.26 11.52
C ASN A 142 11.02 -19.83 12.92
N PHE A 143 10.86 -21.15 12.98
CA PHE A 143 10.96 -21.92 14.22
C PHE A 143 12.39 -22.44 14.33
N HIS A 144 13.34 -21.58 14.72
CA HIS A 144 14.76 -21.93 14.86
C HIS A 144 15.00 -23.23 15.68
N ASP A 145 14.04 -23.63 16.52
CA ASP A 145 14.14 -24.80 17.40
C ASP A 145 13.31 -26.01 16.94
N ARG A 146 12.81 -26.04 15.70
CA ARG A 146 12.00 -27.18 15.19
C ARG A 146 12.66 -27.86 13.99
N PRO A 147 13.53 -28.87 14.23
CA PRO A 147 14.25 -29.57 13.15
C PRO A 147 13.34 -30.33 12.16
N ALA A 148 12.07 -30.55 12.50
CA ALA A 148 11.09 -31.20 11.62
C ALA A 148 10.36 -30.23 10.67
N VAL A 149 10.63 -28.93 10.73
CA VAL A 149 9.96 -27.93 9.87
C VAL A 149 10.81 -27.68 8.64
N ASP A 150 10.22 -27.93 7.47
CA ASP A 150 10.74 -27.42 6.21
C ASP A 150 10.64 -25.89 6.22
N HIS A 151 11.77 -25.23 6.50
CA HIS A 151 11.88 -23.78 6.57
C HIS A 151 11.57 -23.13 5.22
N HIS A 152 12.02 -23.71 4.11
CA HIS A 152 11.75 -23.16 2.78
C HIS A 152 10.25 -23.15 2.48
N ALA A 153 9.56 -24.26 2.76
CA ALA A 153 8.11 -24.32 2.66
C ALA A 153 7.40 -23.34 3.61
N ALA A 154 7.98 -23.06 4.79
CA ALA A 154 7.44 -22.07 5.72
C ALA A 154 7.54 -20.64 5.19
N PHE A 155 8.71 -20.23 4.68
CA PHE A 155 8.89 -18.92 4.06
C PHE A 155 8.00 -18.75 2.82
N ASN A 156 7.86 -19.79 2.00
CA ASN A 156 6.92 -19.78 0.86
C ASN A 156 5.46 -19.61 1.28
N ARG A 157 5.03 -20.23 2.40
CA ARG A 157 3.69 -20.00 2.96
C ARG A 157 3.53 -18.56 3.44
N THR A 158 4.53 -18.02 4.13
CA THR A 158 4.54 -16.62 4.59
C THR A 158 4.45 -15.64 3.41
N LEU A 159 5.22 -15.87 2.35
CA LEU A 159 5.16 -15.06 1.12
C LEU A 159 3.74 -15.03 0.55
N ARG A 160 3.12 -16.20 0.36
CA ARG A 160 1.75 -16.31 -0.17
C ARG A 160 0.70 -15.64 0.72
N GLU A 161 0.81 -15.81 2.05
CA GLU A 161 -0.12 -15.18 2.98
C GLU A 161 -0.03 -13.65 2.91
N ILE A 162 1.19 -13.10 2.82
CA ILE A 162 1.40 -11.65 2.66
C ILE A 162 0.92 -11.18 1.30
N GLU A 163 1.23 -11.91 0.22
CA GLU A 163 0.79 -11.61 -1.15
C GLU A 163 -0.73 -11.50 -1.24
N ASP A 164 -1.47 -12.47 -0.69
CA ASP A 164 -2.93 -12.46 -0.62
C ASP A 164 -3.48 -11.18 0.06
N ARG A 165 -2.83 -10.70 1.11
CA ARG A 165 -3.25 -9.49 1.85
C ARG A 165 -2.90 -8.22 1.10
N VAL A 166 -1.70 -8.17 0.53
CA VAL A 166 -1.21 -7.04 -0.28
C VAL A 166 -2.07 -6.87 -1.54
N ILE A 167 -2.44 -7.94 -2.23
CA ILE A 167 -3.33 -7.89 -3.40
C ILE A 167 -4.70 -7.33 -3.02
N ARG A 168 -5.25 -7.74 -1.86
CA ARG A 168 -6.52 -7.19 -1.36
C ARG A 168 -6.41 -5.70 -1.07
N LEU A 169 -5.34 -5.26 -0.39
CA LEU A 169 -5.08 -3.84 -0.15
C LEU A 169 -5.02 -3.06 -1.47
N ASN A 170 -4.30 -3.57 -2.47
CA ASN A 170 -4.15 -2.93 -3.77
C ASN A 170 -5.48 -2.84 -4.55
N SER A 171 -6.35 -3.84 -4.39
CA SER A 171 -7.63 -3.91 -5.10
C SER A 171 -8.70 -3.00 -4.49
N ALA A 172 -8.77 -2.90 -3.16
CA ALA A 172 -9.79 -2.13 -2.47
C ALA A 172 -9.39 -0.66 -2.21
N GLY A 173 -8.10 -0.33 -2.29
CA GLY A 173 -7.59 1.03 -2.07
C GLY A 173 -7.61 1.47 -0.60
N ILE A 174 -6.90 2.55 -0.27
CA ILE A 174 -6.98 3.22 1.04
C ILE A 174 -8.09 4.28 0.94
N LEU A 175 -9.35 3.85 1.05
CA LEU A 175 -10.47 4.78 1.22
C LEU A 175 -10.81 4.88 2.70
N GLY A 176 -10.97 6.12 3.16
CA GLY A 176 -11.11 6.52 4.56
C GLY A 176 -12.19 5.75 5.33
N SER A 177 -12.00 5.68 6.64
CA SER A 177 -12.76 4.92 7.66
C SER A 177 -12.81 3.40 7.48
N ALA A 178 -12.33 2.85 6.36
CA ALA A 178 -12.32 1.41 6.12
C ALA A 178 -11.19 0.67 6.84
N ALA A 179 -10.19 1.31 7.45
CA ALA A 179 -9.14 0.61 8.20
C ALA A 179 -9.71 -0.26 9.36
N ALA A 180 -10.83 0.18 9.96
CA ALA A 180 -11.56 -0.58 10.98
C ALA A 180 -12.31 -1.80 10.39
N ASP A 181 -12.91 -1.66 9.20
CA ASP A 181 -13.59 -2.76 8.50
C ASP A 181 -12.62 -3.73 7.79
N TYR A 182 -11.44 -3.23 7.38
CA TYR A 182 -10.33 -4.00 6.83
C TYR A 182 -9.80 -5.01 7.86
N ASN A 183 -9.66 -4.61 9.12
CA ASN A 183 -9.29 -5.54 10.20
C ASN A 183 -10.32 -6.68 10.36
N LYS A 184 -11.61 -6.45 10.03
CA LYS A 184 -12.67 -7.45 10.20
C LYS A 184 -12.69 -8.49 9.05
N SER A 185 -12.37 -8.10 7.82
CA SER A 185 -12.34 -9.04 6.68
C SER A 185 -11.04 -9.88 6.64
N LEU A 186 -9.91 -9.32 7.09
CA LEU A 186 -8.59 -9.96 7.06
C LEU A 186 -8.34 -10.98 8.19
N LEU A 187 -9.17 -10.97 9.24
CA LEU A 187 -9.15 -11.99 10.30
C LEU A 187 -9.87 -13.30 9.91
N SER A 188 -10.52 -13.35 8.75
CA SER A 188 -11.06 -14.60 8.21
C SER A 188 -9.95 -15.39 7.50
N PRO A 189 -9.79 -16.71 7.73
CA PRO A 189 -8.80 -17.51 7.02
C PRO A 189 -9.09 -17.48 5.53
N SER A 190 -8.10 -17.11 4.71
CA SER A 190 -8.26 -17.12 3.25
C SER A 190 -8.51 -18.55 2.78
N THR A 191 -9.71 -18.80 2.26
CA THR A 191 -9.96 -19.99 1.44
C THR A 191 -9.22 -19.76 0.14
N GLY A 192 -8.14 -20.52 -0.06
CA GLY A 192 -7.18 -20.32 -1.14
C GLY A 192 -7.85 -20.23 -2.51
N THR A 193 -7.56 -19.15 -3.23
CA THR A 193 -7.76 -19.09 -4.67
C THR A 193 -6.38 -18.96 -5.29
N ALA A 194 -5.87 -20.06 -5.82
CA ALA A 194 -4.65 -20.07 -6.62
C ALA A 194 -4.87 -19.17 -7.85
N ILE A 195 -4.07 -18.12 -7.99
CA ILE A 195 -4.10 -17.27 -9.18
C ILE A 195 -3.16 -17.90 -10.22
N THR A 196 -3.76 -18.62 -11.15
CA THR A 196 -3.15 -19.04 -12.41
C THR A 196 -3.09 -17.87 -13.39
N ALA A 197 -1.88 -17.63 -13.90
CA ALA A 197 -1.51 -17.06 -15.20
C ALA A 197 -1.78 -15.58 -15.54
N ARG A 198 -0.73 -14.92 -16.07
CA ARG A 198 -0.84 -14.14 -17.31
C ARG A 198 0.32 -14.41 -18.29
N LYS A 199 -0.07 -15.02 -19.41
CA LYS A 199 0.25 -14.75 -20.82
C LYS A 199 1.72 -14.59 -21.24
N LYS A 200 2.29 -15.70 -21.73
CA LYS A 200 3.48 -15.71 -22.59
C LYS A 200 3.10 -15.15 -23.97
N VAL A 201 3.66 -14.01 -24.35
CA VAL A 201 3.62 -13.53 -25.74
C VAL A 201 4.61 -14.40 -26.53
N ALA A 202 4.11 -15.10 -27.56
CA ALA A 202 4.94 -15.87 -28.48
C ALA A 202 5.60 -14.94 -29.50
N PRO A 203 6.88 -15.13 -29.86
CA PRO A 203 7.43 -14.52 -31.07
C PRO A 203 7.08 -15.39 -32.29
N SER A 204 6.38 -14.78 -33.24
CA SER A 204 6.16 -15.29 -34.60
C SER A 204 7.50 -15.43 -35.33
N HIS A 205 7.85 -16.65 -35.75
CA HIS A 205 8.88 -16.88 -36.77
C HIS A 205 8.19 -17.14 -38.11
N PRO A 206 8.49 -16.38 -39.17
CA PRO A 206 8.19 -16.81 -40.52
C PRO A 206 9.29 -17.77 -41.01
N HIS A 207 8.83 -18.91 -41.53
CA HIS A 207 9.64 -19.83 -42.34
C HIS A 207 10.26 -19.09 -43.53
N SER A 208 11.55 -19.32 -43.76
CA SER A 208 12.16 -19.15 -45.08
C SER A 208 12.79 -20.48 -45.46
N ASP A 209 12.15 -21.14 -46.43
CA ASP A 209 12.71 -22.25 -47.18
C ASP A 209 13.95 -21.75 -47.93
N THR A 210 15.07 -22.45 -47.76
CA THR A 210 16.22 -22.34 -48.65
C THR A 210 16.42 -23.67 -49.34
N LEU A 211 16.04 -23.70 -50.62
CA LEU A 211 16.58 -24.62 -51.62
C LEU A 211 18.07 -24.32 -51.84
N ALA A 212 18.89 -25.37 -51.82
CA ALA A 212 20.15 -25.60 -52.55
C ALA A 212 20.94 -26.66 -51.76
N ALA A 213 21.54 -27.71 -52.32
CA ALA A 213 21.71 -28.21 -53.67
C ALA A 213 22.00 -29.73 -53.57
#